data_AF-A0A1Y5N818-F1
#
_entry.id   AF-A0A1Y5N818-F1
#
_cell.length_a   1.000
_cell.length_b   1.000
_cell.length_c   1.000
_cell.angle_alpha   90.00
_cell.angle_beta   90.00
_cell.angle_gamma   90.00
#
_symmetry.space_group_name_H-M   'P 1'
#
loop_
_entity.id
_entity.type
_entity.pdbx_description
1 polymer ?
#
loop_
_entity_poly.entity_id
_entity_poly.type
_entity_poly.pdbx_seq_one_letter_code
_entity_poly.pdbx_strand_id
1 'polypeptide(L)'
;MINALGSYPLNLEQNIKVSTKAFTNQTSSEALGYKVDKDGYFTDEFNKQVGIPSEYKIHSSTLESLVRIETQSDYMQRTFDSIDILKTVNNAYKILSQVVGEDTLNSKESFSLDEIRNFPQGFEYNRQSMQVTK
;
A
#
# COMPACT_ATOMS: atom_id res chain seq x y z
N MET A 1 26.24 -10.75 41.46
CA MET A 1 24.89 -10.88 40.91
C MET A 1 24.47 -9.56 40.30
N ILE A 2 24.47 -9.46 38.97
CA ILE A 2 23.55 -8.60 38.21
C ILE A 2 23.52 -9.17 36.78
N ASN A 3 22.35 -9.66 36.36
CA ASN A 3 22.12 -10.28 35.06
C ASN A 3 21.95 -9.17 34.01
N ALA A 4 22.76 -9.19 32.95
CA ALA A 4 22.53 -8.35 31.76
C ALA A 4 21.59 -9.11 30.82
N LEU A 5 20.34 -8.63 30.74
CA LEU A 5 19.34 -9.10 29.78
C LEU A 5 19.67 -8.58 28.37
N GLY A 6 19.89 -9.54 27.46
CA GLY A 6 19.52 -9.53 26.04
C GLY A 6 19.74 -8.26 25.21
N SER A 7 20.84 -8.22 24.47
CA SER A 7 20.89 -7.47 23.21
C SER A 7 20.33 -8.34 22.09
N TYR A 8 19.09 -8.08 21.66
CA TYR A 8 18.63 -8.52 20.34
C TYR A 8 19.19 -7.55 19.30
N PRO A 9 20.03 -7.98 18.35
CA PRO A 9 20.37 -7.11 17.22
C PRO A 9 19.13 -6.96 16.34
N LEU A 10 18.65 -5.72 16.23
CA LEU A 10 17.71 -5.28 15.20
C LEU A 10 18.30 -5.63 13.83
N ASN A 11 17.70 -6.61 13.15
CA ASN A 11 18.01 -6.90 11.75
C ASN A 11 17.44 -5.75 10.91
N LEU A 12 18.29 -4.78 10.59
CA LEU A 12 17.97 -3.56 9.87
C LEU A 12 18.22 -3.69 8.35
N GLU A 13 18.20 -4.92 7.81
CA GLU A 13 18.42 -5.19 6.37
C GLU A 13 17.14 -5.24 5.53
N GLN A 14 15.99 -4.80 6.03
CA GLN A 14 14.80 -4.58 5.19
C GLN A 14 14.56 -3.10 4.81
N ASN A 15 15.54 -2.23 5.05
CA ASN A 15 15.53 -0.89 4.47
C ASN A 15 15.90 -0.99 3.00
N ILE A 16 14.89 -1.13 2.14
CA ILE A 16 15.00 -1.10 0.68
C ILE A 16 15.74 0.20 0.29
N LYS A 17 17.04 0.05 0.05
CA LYS A 17 17.92 1.09 -0.48
C LYS A 17 17.69 1.10 -1.98
N VAL A 18 16.82 2.00 -2.47
CA VAL A 18 16.63 2.21 -3.91
C VAL A 18 17.94 2.75 -4.50
N SER A 19 18.77 1.84 -5.00
CA SER A 19 20.03 2.14 -5.67
C SER A 19 19.77 2.16 -7.17
N THR A 20 19.81 3.35 -7.76
CA THR A 20 19.73 3.52 -9.22
C THR A 20 21.05 3.08 -9.86
N LYS A 21 21.06 1.93 -10.56
CA LYS A 21 21.74 1.64 -11.85
C LYS A 21 21.90 0.13 -12.11
N ALA A 22 21.24 -0.36 -13.15
CA ALA A 22 21.84 -1.00 -14.34
C ALA A 22 20.73 -1.68 -15.17
N PHE A 23 20.56 -1.28 -16.43
CA PHE A 23 19.65 -1.92 -17.37
C PHE A 23 20.16 -3.32 -17.73
N THR A 24 19.39 -4.34 -17.38
CA THR A 24 19.46 -5.67 -17.99
C THR A 24 18.06 -6.02 -18.49
N ASN A 25 17.97 -6.56 -19.71
CA ASN A 25 16.72 -6.85 -20.39
C ASN A 25 15.86 -7.86 -19.59
N GLN A 26 14.91 -7.35 -18.81
CA GLN A 26 13.72 -8.04 -18.34
C GLN A 26 12.55 -7.09 -18.54
N THR A 27 11.51 -7.55 -19.23
CA THR A 27 10.29 -6.78 -19.60
C THR A 27 9.36 -6.50 -18.42
N SER A 28 9.91 -6.27 -17.23
CA SER A 28 9.17 -5.81 -16.05
C SER A 28 9.89 -4.61 -15.46
N SER A 29 9.26 -3.44 -15.57
CA SER A 29 9.71 -2.25 -14.86
C SER A 29 9.44 -2.44 -13.36
N GLU A 30 10.14 -1.70 -12.50
CA GLU A 30 9.87 -1.65 -11.06
C GLU A 30 9.36 -0.25 -10.67
N ALA A 31 8.43 -0.19 -9.73
CA ALA A 31 7.96 1.04 -9.09
C ALA A 31 7.96 0.85 -7.58
N LEU A 32 8.52 1.81 -6.84
CA LEU A 32 8.65 1.77 -5.38
C LEU A 32 9.30 0.47 -4.83
N GLY A 33 10.13 -0.20 -5.64
CA GLY A 33 10.78 -1.46 -5.30
C GLY A 33 9.96 -2.73 -5.59
N TYR A 34 8.85 -2.63 -6.32
CA TYR A 34 7.99 -3.77 -6.68
C TYR A 34 7.78 -3.85 -8.19
N LYS A 35 7.61 -5.08 -8.69
CA LYS A 35 7.39 -5.33 -10.13
C LYS A 35 6.08 -4.72 -10.60
N VAL A 36 6.14 -4.07 -11.76
CA VAL A 36 4.98 -3.63 -12.51
C VAL A 36 4.97 -4.28 -13.90
N ASP A 37 3.77 -4.44 -14.45
CA ASP A 37 3.60 -4.90 -15.81
C ASP A 37 3.92 -3.81 -16.84
N LYS A 38 3.79 -4.15 -18.13
CA LYS A 38 4.04 -3.24 -19.25
C LYS A 38 3.12 -2.02 -19.28
N ASP A 39 1.97 -2.10 -18.63
CA ASP A 39 0.94 -1.04 -18.59
C ASP A 39 1.03 -0.21 -17.30
N GLY A 40 2.02 -0.49 -16.42
CA GLY A 40 2.29 0.26 -15.21
C GLY A 40 1.51 -0.20 -13.97
N TYR A 41 0.87 -1.36 -14.01
CA TYR A 41 0.15 -1.92 -12.86
C TYR A 41 1.04 -2.83 -12.03
N PHE A 42 0.89 -2.79 -10.70
CA PHE A 42 1.50 -3.78 -9.83
C PHE A 42 0.97 -5.18 -10.16
N THR A 43 1.88 -6.16 -10.12
CA THR A 43 1.58 -7.55 -10.49
C THR A 43 0.80 -8.29 -9.40
N ASP A 44 0.21 -9.44 -9.75
CA ASP A 44 -0.47 -10.34 -8.80
C ASP A 44 0.42 -10.76 -7.61
N GLU A 45 1.75 -10.77 -7.79
CA GLU A 45 2.71 -11.03 -6.73
C GLU A 45 2.61 -9.96 -5.63
N PHE A 46 2.47 -8.69 -6.01
CA PHE A 46 2.25 -7.59 -5.07
C PHE A 46 0.92 -7.77 -4.33
N ASN A 47 -0.17 -8.06 -5.06
CA ASN A 47 -1.49 -8.25 -4.46
C ASN A 47 -1.50 -9.37 -3.42
N LYS A 48 -0.81 -10.49 -3.70
CA LYS A 48 -0.64 -11.60 -2.75
C LYS A 48 0.13 -11.17 -1.50
N GLN A 49 1.18 -10.37 -1.64
CA GLN A 49 1.95 -9.86 -0.50
C GLN A 49 1.12 -8.93 0.40
N VAL A 50 0.24 -8.12 -0.19
CA VAL A 50 -0.64 -7.21 0.56
C VAL A 50 -1.98 -7.84 0.95
N GLY A 51 -2.22 -9.11 0.61
CA GLY A 51 -3.44 -9.84 0.97
C GLY A 51 -4.72 -9.27 0.36
N ILE A 52 -4.67 -8.82 -0.91
CA ILE A 52 -5.85 -8.40 -1.68
C ILE A 52 -6.07 -9.38 -2.86
N PRO A 53 -7.30 -9.46 -3.43
CA PRO A 53 -7.57 -10.34 -4.55
C PRO A 53 -6.72 -10.00 -5.79
N SER A 54 -6.28 -11.03 -6.52
CA SER A 54 -5.36 -10.88 -7.66
C SER A 54 -5.93 -10.02 -8.79
N GLU A 55 -7.25 -9.97 -8.92
CA GLU A 55 -7.96 -9.28 -10.00
C GLU A 55 -7.89 -7.75 -9.87
N TYR A 56 -7.55 -7.24 -8.67
CA TYR A 56 -7.46 -5.80 -8.43
C TYR A 56 -6.23 -5.21 -9.11
N LYS A 57 -6.44 -4.16 -9.90
CA LYS A 57 -5.37 -3.46 -10.59
C LYS A 57 -5.02 -2.17 -9.88
N ILE A 58 -3.78 -2.06 -9.39
CA ILE A 58 -3.26 -0.84 -8.76
C ILE A 58 -2.20 -0.25 -9.69
N HIS A 59 -2.50 0.90 -10.29
CA HIS A 59 -1.53 1.59 -11.13
C HIS A 59 -0.44 2.24 -10.27
N SER A 60 0.83 2.03 -10.63
CA SER A 60 1.99 2.46 -9.84
C SER A 60 2.01 3.94 -9.52
N SER A 61 1.64 4.77 -10.50
CA SER A 61 1.61 6.23 -10.36
C SER A 61 0.73 6.71 -9.19
N THR A 62 -0.29 5.93 -8.80
CA THR A 62 -1.15 6.25 -7.65
C THR A 62 -0.37 6.19 -6.36
N LEU A 63 0.37 5.09 -6.13
CA LEU A 63 1.18 4.92 -4.93
C LEU A 63 2.41 5.83 -4.96
N GLU A 64 3.02 6.04 -6.12
CA GLU A 64 4.15 6.97 -6.26
C GLU A 64 3.72 8.41 -5.94
N SER A 65 2.53 8.81 -6.38
CA SER A 65 1.96 10.12 -6.04
C SER A 65 1.68 10.24 -4.55
N LEU A 66 1.12 9.21 -3.93
CA LEU A 66 0.90 9.18 -2.49
C LEU A 66 2.23 9.32 -1.73
N VAL A 67 3.23 8.49 -2.05
CA VAL A 67 4.54 8.53 -1.40
C VAL A 67 5.19 9.91 -1.58
N ARG A 68 5.15 10.46 -2.79
CA ARG A 68 5.69 11.80 -3.07
C ARG A 68 5.02 12.87 -2.22
N ILE A 69 3.69 12.94 -2.21
CA ILE A 69 2.95 13.98 -1.49
C ILE A 69 3.24 13.92 0.01
N GLU A 70 3.25 12.72 0.56
CA GLU A 70 3.33 12.50 2.01
C GLU A 70 4.76 12.53 2.58
N THR A 71 5.78 12.38 1.73
CA THR A 71 7.20 12.30 2.16
C THR A 71 8.10 13.40 1.59
N GLN A 72 7.75 14.03 0.46
CA GLN A 72 8.63 14.95 -0.30
C GLN A 72 8.15 16.42 -0.32
N SER A 73 7.10 16.79 0.43
CA SER A 73 6.89 18.21 0.72
C SER A 73 8.14 18.76 1.43
N ASP A 74 8.36 20.09 1.37
CA ASP A 74 9.44 20.76 2.14
C ASP A 74 9.59 20.12 3.51
N TYR A 75 10.81 19.92 4.01
CA TYR A 75 11.08 19.15 5.24
C TYR A 75 10.19 19.54 6.44
N MET A 76 9.76 20.81 6.51
CA MET A 76 8.85 21.34 7.54
C MET A 76 7.36 20.99 7.35
N GLN A 77 6.99 20.43 6.21
CA GLN A 77 5.62 20.09 5.79
C GLN A 77 5.43 18.58 5.60
N ARG A 78 6.49 17.77 5.72
CA ARG A 78 6.39 16.30 5.54
C ARG A 78 5.52 15.69 6.63
N THR A 79 4.52 14.91 6.24
CA THR A 79 3.67 14.17 7.19
C THR A 79 4.42 12.96 7.74
N PHE A 80 5.18 12.27 6.88
CA PHE A 80 5.87 11.03 7.22
C PHE A 80 7.33 11.03 6.77
N ASP A 81 8.18 10.34 7.55
CA ASP A 81 9.58 10.13 7.16
C ASP A 81 9.72 9.13 6.00
N SER A 82 8.88 8.10 6.02
CA SER A 82 8.75 7.07 4.98
C SER A 82 7.35 6.46 5.03
N ILE A 83 6.97 5.76 3.96
CA ILE A 83 5.71 5.02 3.86
C ILE A 83 6.00 3.56 3.56
N ASP A 84 5.43 2.67 4.36
CA ASP A 84 5.34 1.24 4.06
C ASP A 84 4.14 1.01 3.13
N ILE A 85 4.43 0.83 1.84
CA ILE A 85 3.38 0.73 0.82
C ILE A 85 2.59 -0.58 0.92
N LEU A 86 3.21 -1.68 1.38
CA LEU A 86 2.51 -2.94 1.54
C LEU A 86 1.46 -2.82 2.64
N LYS A 87 1.87 -2.28 3.79
CA LYS A 87 0.97 -2.02 4.91
C LYS A 87 -0.11 -0.99 4.55
N THR A 88 0.25 0.04 3.80
CA THR A 88 -0.70 1.09 3.37
C THR A 88 -1.80 0.52 2.49
N VAL A 89 -1.44 -0.26 1.46
CA VAL A 89 -2.42 -0.89 0.57
C VAL A 89 -3.27 -1.93 1.32
N ASN A 90 -2.64 -2.77 2.16
CA ASN A 90 -3.36 -3.75 2.96
C ASN A 90 -4.42 -3.09 3.87
N ASN A 91 -4.03 -2.02 4.57
CA ASN A 91 -4.93 -1.29 5.46
C ASN A 91 -6.06 -0.58 4.69
N ALA A 92 -5.74 0.04 3.56
CA ALA A 92 -6.73 0.69 2.70
C ALA A 92 -7.77 -0.31 2.20
N TYR A 93 -7.35 -1.48 1.73
CA TYR A 93 -8.26 -2.53 1.29
C TYR A 93 -9.12 -3.08 2.43
N LYS A 94 -8.52 -3.38 3.60
CA LYS A 94 -9.27 -3.84 4.78
C LYS A 94 -10.39 -2.89 5.16
N ILE A 95 -10.14 -1.59 5.15
CA ILE A 95 -11.15 -0.59 5.47
C ILE A 95 -12.19 -0.55 4.35
N LEU A 96 -11.76 -0.44 3.09
CA LEU A 96 -12.66 -0.35 1.94
C LEU A 96 -13.62 -1.54 1.86
N SER A 97 -13.13 -2.76 2.07
CA SER A 97 -13.95 -3.98 2.01
C SER A 97 -14.97 -4.07 3.13
N GLN A 98 -14.66 -3.57 4.33
CA GLN A 98 -15.60 -3.50 5.45
C GLN A 98 -16.64 -2.39 5.28
N VAL A 99 -16.23 -1.23 4.73
CA VAL A 99 -17.12 -0.08 4.54
C VAL A 99 -18.08 -0.32 3.39
N VAL A 100 -17.59 -0.77 2.24
CA VAL A 100 -18.39 -0.92 1.02
C VAL A 100 -19.03 -2.31 0.92
N GLY A 101 -18.40 -3.31 1.54
CA GLY A 101 -18.76 -4.71 1.43
C GLY A 101 -18.07 -5.40 0.26
N GLU A 102 -17.51 -6.58 0.50
CA GLU A 102 -16.83 -7.39 -0.53
C GLU A 102 -17.77 -7.76 -1.69
N ASP A 103 -19.03 -8.11 -1.41
CA ASP A 103 -20.01 -8.44 -2.44
C ASP A 103 -20.24 -7.27 -3.41
N THR A 104 -20.31 -6.04 -2.87
CA THR A 104 -20.45 -4.83 -3.69
C THR A 104 -19.20 -4.62 -4.54
N LEU A 105 -18.01 -4.68 -3.94
CA LEU A 105 -16.74 -4.48 -4.65
C LEU A 105 -16.51 -5.53 -5.74
N ASN A 106 -16.94 -6.77 -5.52
CA ASN A 106 -16.78 -7.88 -6.46
C ASN A 106 -17.94 -7.97 -7.48
N SER A 107 -18.98 -7.15 -7.35
CA SER A 107 -20.15 -7.21 -8.25
C SER A 107 -19.88 -6.68 -9.66
N LYS A 108 -18.79 -5.90 -9.85
CA LYS A 108 -18.45 -5.24 -11.12
C LYS A 108 -16.99 -4.78 -11.17
N GLU A 109 -16.50 -4.56 -12.39
CA GLU A 109 -15.11 -4.17 -12.64
C GLU A 109 -14.81 -2.69 -12.32
N SER A 110 -15.82 -1.81 -12.35
CA SER A 110 -15.63 -0.39 -12.08
C SER A 110 -16.91 0.27 -11.56
N PHE A 111 -16.74 1.39 -10.87
CA PHE A 111 -17.83 2.19 -10.33
C PHE A 111 -17.81 3.57 -10.99
N SER A 112 -18.98 4.05 -11.40
CA SER A 112 -19.17 5.43 -11.80
C SER A 112 -19.07 6.38 -10.59
N LEU A 113 -18.85 7.66 -10.85
CA LEU A 113 -18.79 8.67 -9.78
C LEU A 113 -20.09 8.74 -8.97
N ASP A 114 -21.25 8.55 -9.60
CA ASP A 114 -22.54 8.55 -8.89
C ASP A 114 -22.70 7.34 -7.97
N GLU A 115 -22.17 6.19 -8.36
CA GLU A 115 -22.17 5.00 -7.50
C GLU A 115 -21.19 5.15 -6.33
N ILE A 116 -20.02 5.75 -6.58
CA ILE A 116 -19.05 6.06 -5.52
C ILE A 116 -19.64 7.06 -4.52
N ARG A 117 -20.43 8.04 -4.96
CA ARG A 117 -21.15 8.97 -4.08
C ARG A 117 -22.16 8.27 -3.16
N ASN A 118 -22.65 7.11 -3.56
CA ASN A 118 -23.56 6.29 -2.77
C ASN A 118 -22.84 5.35 -1.79
N PHE A 119 -21.50 5.27 -1.83
CA PHE A 119 -20.76 4.55 -0.79
C PHE A 119 -20.93 5.25 0.56
N PRO A 120 -20.72 4.55 1.69
CA PRO A 120 -20.71 5.22 2.98
C PRO A 120 -19.67 6.35 2.99
N GLN A 121 -20.14 7.57 3.25
CA GLN A 121 -19.32 8.78 3.20
C GLN A 121 -18.61 9.08 4.53
N GLY A 122 -18.90 8.30 5.58
CA GLY A 122 -18.28 8.41 6.89
C GLY A 122 -18.29 7.05 7.58
N PHE A 123 -17.18 6.75 8.27
CA PHE A 123 -17.01 5.54 9.03
C PHE A 123 -16.04 5.80 10.19
N GLU A 124 -16.16 5.01 11.24
CA GLU A 124 -15.21 4.97 12.35
C GLU A 124 -14.49 3.63 12.33
N TYR A 125 -13.20 3.62 12.65
CA TYR A 125 -12.42 2.39 12.70
C TYR A 125 -11.36 2.44 13.79
N ASN A 126 -11.00 1.26 14.27
CA ASN A 126 -9.88 1.10 15.19
C ASN A 126 -8.56 1.21 14.42
N ARG A 127 -7.74 2.21 14.77
CA ARG A 127 -6.46 2.50 14.09
C ARG A 127 -5.36 1.45 14.26
N GLN A 128 -5.54 0.44 15.11
CA GLN A 128 -4.58 -0.66 15.28
C GLN A 128 -5.04 -1.89 14.52
N SER A 129 -6.30 -2.29 14.69
CA SER A 129 -6.84 -3.51 14.06
C SER A 129 -7.39 -3.29 12.65
N MET A 130 -7.63 -2.05 12.24
CA MET A 130 -8.37 -1.68 11.03
C MET A 130 -9.83 -2.17 11.01
N GLN A 131 -10.38 -2.57 12.16
CA GLN A 131 -11.79 -2.96 12.28
C GLN A 131 -12.68 -1.73 12.19
N VAL A 132 -13.60 -1.72 11.22
CA VAL A 132 -14.66 -0.71 11.12
C VAL A 132 -15.68 -0.96 12.22
N THR A 133 -16.06 0.10 12.94
CA THR A 133 -16.93 0.02 14.12
C THR A 133 -18.25 0.76 13.96
N LYS A 134 -18.34 1.68 13.00
CA LYS A 134 -19.55 2.46 12.70
C LYS A 134 -19.48 3.03 11.30
#